data_AF-A0A968VVP8-F1
#
_entry.id   AF-A0A968VVP8-F1
#
_cell.length_a   1.000
_cell.length_b   1.000
_cell.length_c   1.000
_cell.angle_alpha   90.00
_cell.angle_beta   90.00
_cell.angle_gamma   90.00
#
_symmetry.space_group_name_H-M   'P 1'
#
loop_
_entity.id
_entity.type
_entity.pdbx_description
1 polymer ?
#
loop_
_entity_poly.entity_id
_entity_poly.type
_entity_poly.pdbx_seq_one_letter_code
_entity_poly.pdbx_strand_id
1 'polypeptide(L)'
;MKLRLFTNISHELRTPLTLILGPLHKLIETSHNNPKALSQLHIINTYAQRLLRLVNQLLDFRKIEFEGFALELKYGDLILFINNIYNSFHPLAVRQKIDYHFITSIKSYKVFF
;
A
#
# COMPACT_ATOMS: atom_id res chain seq x y z
N MET A 1 -14.58 19.55 16.69
CA MET A 1 -13.38 19.58 17.56
C MET A 1 -12.61 18.26 17.56
N LYS A 2 -13.23 17.10 17.81
CA LYS A 2 -12.55 15.79 17.78
C LYS A 2 -11.90 15.44 16.42
N LEU A 3 -12.52 15.80 15.29
CA LEU A 3 -12.02 15.50 13.94
C LEU A 3 -10.64 16.10 13.63
N ARG A 4 -10.46 17.40 13.85
CA ARG A 4 -9.18 18.09 13.59
C ARG A 4 -8.04 17.51 14.42
N LEU A 5 -8.33 17.07 15.65
CA LEU A 5 -7.34 16.43 16.52
C LEU A 5 -6.81 15.12 15.90
N PHE A 6 -7.69 14.25 15.39
CA PHE A 6 -7.29 12.97 14.78
C PHE A 6 -6.60 13.12 13.42
N THR A 7 -7.06 14.06 12.58
CA THR A 7 -6.39 14.39 11.31
C THR A 7 -4.97 14.90 11.58
N ASN A 8 -4.81 15.81 12.54
CA ASN A 8 -3.51 16.35 12.91
C ASN A 8 -2.60 15.27 13.50
N ILE A 9 -3.08 14.45 14.44
CA ILE A 9 -2.31 13.34 15.03
C ILE A 9 -1.83 12.38 13.94
N SER A 10 -2.69 12.01 12.99
CA SER A 10 -2.31 11.05 11.96
C SER A 10 -1.25 11.60 11.00
N HIS A 11 -1.33 12.89 10.63
CA HIS A 11 -0.28 13.55 9.85
C HIS A 11 1.02 13.71 10.65
N GLU A 12 0.93 14.09 11.92
CA GLU A 12 2.07 14.17 12.84
C GLU A 12 2.72 12.82 13.12
N LEU A 13 1.99 11.70 12.99
CA LEU A 13 2.54 10.35 13.07
C LEU A 13 3.16 9.88 11.74
N ARG A 14 2.59 10.26 10.59
CA ARG A 14 3.09 9.86 9.26
C ARG A 14 4.49 10.42 8.99
N THR A 15 4.73 11.68 9.32
CA THR A 15 6.01 12.37 9.07
C THR A 15 7.20 11.70 9.77
N PRO A 16 7.22 11.50 11.09
CA PRO A 16 8.33 10.83 11.78
C PRO A 16 8.48 9.37 11.33
N LEU A 17 7.39 8.69 11.01
CA LEU A 17 7.45 7.31 10.54
C LEU A 17 8.10 7.20 9.15
N THR A 18 7.79 8.12 8.24
CA THR A 18 8.45 8.22 6.93
C THR A 18 9.94 8.55 7.09
N LEU A 19 10.28 9.45 8.02
CA LEU A 19 11.67 9.81 8.34
C LEU A 19 12.47 8.64 8.96
N ILE A 20 11.81 7.69 9.63
CA ILE A 20 12.45 6.46 10.14
C ILE A 20 12.63 5.43 9.02
N LEU A 21 11.65 5.29 8.12
CA LEU A 21 11.68 4.32 7.02
C LEU A 21 12.82 4.57 6.02
N GLY A 22 13.12 5.83 5.70
CA GLY A 22 14.19 6.18 4.76
C GLY A 22 15.58 5.63 5.17
N PRO A 23 16.12 6.00 6.35
CA PRO A 23 17.35 5.44 6.88
C PRO A 23 17.30 3.93 7.07
N LEU A 24 16.14 3.39 7.48
CA LEU A 24 15.97 1.95 7.67
C LEU A 24 16.16 1.17 6.36
N HIS A 25 15.57 1.63 5.25
CA HIS A 25 15.78 1.02 3.95
C HIS A 25 17.25 1.07 3.52
N LYS A 26 17.91 2.23 3.73
CA LYS A 26 19.35 2.38 3.45
C LYS A 26 20.20 1.41 4.28
N LEU A 27 19.86 1.18 5.54
CA LEU A 27 20.55 0.21 6.39
C LEU A 27 20.34 -1.23 5.92
N ILE A 28 19.15 -1.58 5.43
CA ILE A 28 18.88 -2.91 4.85
C ILE A 28 19.73 -3.12 3.58
N GLU A 29 19.82 -2.10 2.73
CA GLU A 29 20.64 -2.12 1.52
C GLU A 29 22.15 -2.18 1.81
N THR A 30 22.63 -1.63 2.93
CA THR A 30 24.07 -1.63 3.23
C THR A 30 24.52 -2.77 4.15
N SER A 31 23.60 -3.46 4.84
CA SER A 31 23.91 -4.49 5.85
C SER A 31 24.03 -5.91 5.30
N HIS A 32 24.35 -6.09 4.01
CA HIS A 32 24.39 -7.40 3.35
C HIS A 32 25.35 -8.41 4.01
N ASN A 33 26.40 -7.94 4.69
CA ASN A 33 27.43 -8.80 5.28
C ASN A 33 27.11 -9.25 6.72
N ASN A 34 25.95 -8.88 7.28
CA ASN A 34 25.54 -9.27 8.63
C ASN A 34 24.11 -9.84 8.64
N PRO A 35 23.94 -11.15 8.46
CA PRO A 35 22.62 -11.80 8.40
C PRO A 35 21.75 -11.57 9.63
N LYS A 36 22.37 -11.49 10.83
CA LYS A 36 21.66 -11.25 12.09
C LYS A 36 21.10 -9.83 12.16
N ALA A 37 21.89 -8.83 11.76
CA ALA A 37 21.43 -7.45 11.64
C ALA A 37 20.34 -7.32 10.56
N LEU A 38 20.52 -7.95 9.40
CA LEU A 38 19.54 -7.94 8.31
C LEU A 38 18.17 -8.48 8.76
N SER A 39 18.16 -9.60 9.49
CA SER A 39 16.94 -10.19 10.06
C SER A 39 16.22 -9.21 11.00
N GLN A 40 16.95 -8.56 11.91
CA GLN A 40 16.38 -7.56 12.81
C GLN A 40 15.85 -6.33 12.07
N LEU A 41 16.58 -5.84 11.06
CA LEU A 41 16.14 -4.69 10.24
C LEU A 41 14.86 -5.01 9.45
N HIS A 42 14.73 -6.23 8.93
CA HIS A 42 13.49 -6.67 8.28
C HIS A 42 12.29 -6.75 9.25
N ILE A 43 12.53 -7.19 10.49
CA ILE A 43 11.50 -7.18 11.54
C ILE A 43 11.05 -5.74 11.82
N ILE A 44 12.00 -4.82 12.02
CA ILE A 44 11.71 -3.40 12.25
C ILE A 44 10.93 -2.80 11.08
N ASN A 45 11.33 -3.11 9.84
CA ASN A 45 10.63 -2.63 8.64
C ASN A 45 9.19 -3.14 8.58
N THR A 46 8.98 -4.42 8.91
CA THR A 46 7.64 -5.02 8.96
C THR A 46 6.73 -4.28 9.94
N TYR A 47 7.21 -3.97 11.13
CA TYR A 47 6.43 -3.23 12.13
C TYR A 47 6.20 -1.76 11.75
N ALA A 48 7.21 -1.09 11.19
CA ALA A 48 7.08 0.29 10.71
C ALA A 48 6.04 0.39 9.59
N GLN A 49 6.06 -0.53 8.62
CA GLN A 49 5.07 -0.62 7.55
C GLN A 49 3.66 -0.94 8.06
N ARG A 50 3.54 -1.80 9.08
CA ARG A 50 2.25 -2.09 9.74
C ARG A 50 1.69 -0.85 10.42
N LEU A 51 2.52 -0.09 11.14
CA LEU A 51 2.10 1.13 11.81
C LEU A 51 1.67 2.20 10.80
N LEU A 52 2.41 2.36 9.70
CA LEU A 52 2.07 3.31 8.64
C LEU A 52 0.70 2.99 8.05
N ARG A 53 0.42 1.71 7.82
CA ARG A 53 -0.87 1.24 7.34
C ARG A 53 -2.01 1.56 8.30
N LEU A 54 -1.82 1.34 9.60
CA LEU A 54 -2.83 1.67 10.61
C LEU A 54 -3.11 3.17 10.68
N VAL A 55 -2.06 4.00 10.59
CA VAL A 55 -2.19 5.47 10.54
C VAL A 55 -2.97 5.89 9.28
N ASN A 56 -2.67 5.29 8.13
CA ASN A 56 -3.38 5.57 6.89
C ASN A 56 -4.86 5.11 6.96
N GLN A 57 -5.14 3.91 7.48
CA GLN A 57 -6.50 3.42 7.65
C GLN A 57 -7.34 4.28 8.59
N LEU A 58 -6.72 4.82 9.66
CA LEU A 58 -7.39 5.76 10.56
C LEU A 58 -7.80 7.06 9.84
N LEU A 59 -6.94 7.57 8.95
CA LEU A 59 -7.23 8.72 8.11
C LEU A 59 -8.36 8.42 7.11
N ASP A 60 -8.27 7.28 6.41
CA ASP A 60 -9.24 6.87 5.41
C ASP A 60 -10.64 6.70 6.03
N PHE A 61 -10.73 6.04 7.19
CA PHE A 61 -11.99 5.87 7.94
C PHE A 61 -12.66 7.21 8.27
N ARG A 62 -11.89 8.20 8.71
CA ARG A 62 -12.42 9.53 9.05
C ARG A 62 -12.79 10.35 7.82
N LYS A 63 -12.05 10.20 6.72
CA LYS A 63 -12.39 10.84 5.45
C LYS A 63 -13.75 10.33 4.95
N ILE A 64 -13.97 9.03 5.05
CA ILE A 64 -15.24 8.37 4.70
C ILE A 64 -16.41 8.83 5.59
N GLU A 65 -16.22 8.95 6.92
CA GLU A 65 -17.26 9.40 7.85
C GLU A 65 -17.75 10.84 7.60
N PHE A 66 -16.89 11.74 7.12
CA PHE A 66 -17.18 13.17 7.03
C PHE A 66 -17.43 13.69 5.61
N GLU A 67 -16.75 13.14 4.60
CA GLU A 67 -16.93 13.56 3.20
C GLU A 67 -17.88 12.61 2.45
N GLY A 68 -18.19 11.44 3.01
CA GLY A 68 -18.86 10.35 2.30
C GLY A 68 -17.97 9.74 1.23
N PHE A 69 -18.41 8.63 0.62
CA PHE A 69 -17.82 8.16 -0.63
C PHE A 69 -18.42 8.99 -1.78
N ALA A 70 -17.71 10.04 -2.23
CA ALA A 70 -17.99 10.60 -3.54
C ALA A 70 -17.43 9.63 -4.60
N LEU A 71 -18.32 8.96 -5.32
CA LEU A 71 -17.93 8.12 -6.45
C LEU A 71 -17.30 9.03 -7.52
N GLU A 72 -15.97 8.97 -7.65
CA GLU A 72 -15.23 9.67 -8.68
C GLU A 72 -15.00 8.72 -9.85
N LEU A 73 -15.94 8.72 -10.79
CA LEU A 73 -15.80 7.93 -12.01
C LEU A 73 -14.68 8.49 -12.88
N LYS A 74 -13.74 7.63 -13.27
CA LYS A 74 -12.66 7.97 -14.19
C LYS A 74 -12.85 7.23 -15.50
N TYR A 75 -12.71 7.95 -16.61
CA TYR A 75 -12.71 7.33 -17.91
C TYR A 75 -11.37 6.62 -18.13
N GLY A 76 -11.40 5.31 -18.37
CA GLY A 76 -10.20 4.52 -18.58
C GLY A 76 -10.50 3.18 -19.24
N ASP A 77 -9.44 2.41 -19.50
CA ASP A 77 -9.58 1.04 -19.98
C ASP A 77 -9.68 0.06 -18.80
N LEU A 78 -10.88 -0.49 -18.60
CA LEU A 78 -11.18 -1.40 -17.49
C LEU A 78 -10.37 -2.71 -17.61
N ILE A 79 -10.14 -3.21 -18.83
CA ILE A 79 -9.37 -4.45 -19.04
C ILE A 79 -7.92 -4.23 -18.64
N LEU A 80 -7.33 -3.09 -19.04
CA LEU A 80 -5.97 -2.73 -18.64
C LEU A 80 -5.86 -2.56 -17.12
N PHE A 81 -6.84 -1.90 -16.49
CA PHE A 81 -6.87 -1.70 -15.05
C PHE A 81 -6.87 -3.03 -14.29
N ILE A 82 -7.76 -3.97 -14.65
CA ILE A 82 -7.83 -5.29 -14.01
C ILE A 82 -6.55 -6.11 -14.29
N ASN A 83 -6.01 -6.05 -15.51
CA ASN A 83 -4.77 -6.74 -15.85
C ASN A 83 -3.57 -6.24 -15.00
N ASN A 84 -3.51 -4.94 -14.71
CA ASN A 84 -2.47 -4.39 -13.83
C ASN A 84 -2.59 -4.92 -12.41
N ILE A 85 -3.82 -5.04 -11.89
CA ILE A 85 -4.07 -5.68 -10.59
C ILE A 85 -3.62 -7.14 -10.62
N TYR A 86 -4.03 -7.91 -11.63
CA TYR A 86 -3.59 -9.29 -11.82
C TYR A 86 -2.05 -9.42 -11.78
N ASN A 87 -1.34 -8.58 -12.55
CA ASN A 87 0.12 -8.61 -12.62
C ASN A 87 0.80 -8.29 -11.29
N SER A 88 0.18 -7.47 -10.43
CA SER A 88 0.72 -7.17 -9.09
C SER A 88 0.72 -8.38 -8.15
N PHE A 89 -0.19 -9.34 -8.35
CA PHE A 89 -0.31 -10.55 -7.53
C PHE A 89 0.29 -11.80 -8.19
N HIS A 90 0.53 -11.78 -9.50
CA HIS A 90 1.11 -12.91 -10.23
C HIS A 90 2.43 -13.44 -9.62
N PRO A 91 3.41 -12.60 -9.20
CA PRO A 91 4.64 -13.11 -8.58
C PRO A 91 4.37 -13.89 -7.29
N LEU A 92 3.38 -13.47 -6.51
CA LEU A 92 2.97 -14.14 -5.27
C LEU A 92 2.28 -15.47 -5.57
N ALA A 93 1.41 -15.52 -6.57
CA ALA A 93 0.74 -16.75 -7.01
C ALA A 93 1.75 -17.81 -7.46
N VAL A 94 2.77 -17.41 -8.25
CA VAL A 94 3.85 -18.31 -8.68
C VAL A 94 4.62 -18.88 -7.49
N ARG A 95 4.99 -18.02 -6.52
CA ARG A 95 5.70 -18.47 -5.30
C ARG A 95 4.87 -19.46 -4.49
N GLN A 96 3.56 -19.28 -4.44
CA GLN A 96 2.65 -20.16 -3.72
C GLN A 96 2.17 -21.36 -4.56
N LYS A 97 2.64 -21.51 -5.80
CA LYS A 97 2.20 -22.53 -6.76
C LYS A 97 0.68 -22.53 -6.97
N ILE A 98 0.08 -21.34 -6.97
CA ILE A 98 -1.33 -21.13 -7.23
C ILE A 98 -1.52 -20.96 -8.73
N ASP A 99 -2.44 -21.73 -9.30
CA ASP A 99 -2.89 -21.55 -10.67
C ASP A 99 -3.72 -20.28 -10.78
N TYR A 100 -3.19 -19.26 -11.45
CA TYR A 100 -3.74 -17.90 -11.45
C TYR A 100 -3.73 -17.36 -12.87
N HIS A 101 -4.91 -17.12 -13.43
CA HIS A 101 -5.10 -16.72 -14.82
C HIS A 101 -5.93 -15.45 -14.94
N PHE A 102 -5.59 -14.61 -15.91
CA PHE A 102 -6.42 -13.50 -16.36
C PHE A 102 -6.99 -13.82 -17.74
N ILE A 103 -8.31 -13.97 -17.82
CA ILE A 103 -9.03 -14.34 -19.05
C ILE A 103 -9.98 -13.21 -19.40
N THR A 104 -9.93 -12.76 -20.65
CA THR A 104 -10.86 -11.76 -21.20
C THR A 104 -11.24 -12.10 -22.63
N SER A 105 -12.50 -11.87 -23.00
CA SER A 105 -12.99 -12.01 -24.37
C SER A 105 -12.68 -10.79 -25.24
N ILE A 106 -12.32 -9.66 -24.62
CA ILE A 106 -12.06 -8.38 -25.29
C ILE A 106 -10.71 -7.80 -24.85
N LYS A 107 -10.00 -7.16 -25.79
CA LYS A 107 -8.66 -6.62 -25.52
C LYS A 107 -8.64 -5.29 -24.78
N SER A 108 -9.73 -4.51 -24.90
CA SER A 108 -9.83 -3.16 -24.34
C SER A 108 -11.30 -2.84 -24.13
N TYR A 109 -11.62 -2.19 -23.01
CA TYR A 109 -12.96 -1.71 -22.73
C TYR A 109 -12.91 -0.35 -22.04
N LYS A 110 -13.16 0.71 -22.83
CA LYS A 110 -13.12 2.08 -22.34
C LYS A 110 -14.47 2.47 -21.75
N VAL A 111 -14.48 2.74 -20.45
CA VAL A 111 -15.70 3.06 -19.69
C VAL A 111 -15.36 3.98 -18.53
N PHE A 112 -16.37 4.66 -17.99
CA PHE A 112 -16.27 5.32 -16.70
C PHE A 112 -16.41 4.26 -15.59
N PHE A 113 -15.40 4.12 -14.73
CA PHE A 113 -15.39 3.22 -13.59
C PHE A 113 -14.66 3.83 -12.39
#